data_AF-A0A7J4PUC6-F1
#
_entry.id   AF-A0A7J4PUC6-F1
#
_cell.length_a   1.000
_cell.length_b   1.000
_cell.length_c   1.000
_cell.angle_alpha   90.00
_cell.angle_beta   90.00
_cell.angle_gamma   90.00
#
_symmetry.space_group_name_H-M   'P 1'
#
loop_
_entity.id
_entity.type
_entity.pdbx_description
1 polymer ?
#
loop_
_entity_poly.entity_id
_entity_poly.type
_entity_poly.pdbx_seq_one_letter_code
_entity_poly.pdbx_strand_id
1 'polypeptide(L)'
;GYSIQKKSRTTVKPKEMPSKLVVSGPFRISRHPMYLGMAAVLLGEAVFLGSLTTFAFPLIFMALMVVLFMSTEEDNLERTFGKEYLDYKSRVRRWI
;
A
#
# COMPACT_ATOMS: atom_id res chain seq x y z
N GLY A 1 -8.38 29.70 21.83
CA GLY A 1 -7.34 29.98 20.82
C GLY A 1 -6.91 28.69 20.18
N TYR A 2 -7.30 28.45 18.94
CA TYR A 2 -6.97 27.25 18.17
C TYR A 2 -5.71 27.52 17.35
N SER A 3 -4.61 26.83 17.66
CA SER A 3 -3.44 26.89 16.79
C SER A 3 -2.53 25.68 16.98
N ILE A 4 -2.36 24.95 15.87
CA ILE A 4 -1.29 24.00 15.53
C ILE A 4 -1.45 22.54 16.03
N GLN A 5 -2.32 21.77 15.38
CA GLN A 5 -2.02 20.36 15.07
C GLN A 5 -2.28 20.10 13.58
N LYS A 6 -1.26 20.47 12.78
CA LYS A 6 -1.16 20.24 11.34
C LYS A 6 0.10 19.40 11.13
N LYS A 7 -0.05 18.08 11.03
CA LYS A 7 0.83 17.16 10.28
C LYS A 7 0.33 15.72 10.48
N SER A 8 -0.25 15.17 9.41
CA SER A 8 -0.52 13.75 9.20
C SER A 8 -1.11 12.98 10.39
N ARG A 9 -2.45 13.05 10.54
CA ARG A 9 -3.23 11.98 11.17
C ARG A 9 -3.17 10.73 10.28
N THR A 10 -2.03 10.04 10.20
CA THR A 10 -2.01 8.64 9.82
C THR A 10 -2.50 7.87 11.04
N THR A 11 -3.81 7.67 11.06
CA THR A 11 -4.48 6.87 12.08
C THR A 11 -3.97 5.43 11.94
N VAL A 12 -2.97 5.08 12.75
CA VAL A 12 -2.58 3.68 13.02
C VAL A 12 -3.60 3.08 13.99
N LYS A 13 -4.89 3.08 13.65
CA LYS A 13 -5.93 2.40 14.43
C LYS A 13 -6.54 1.26 13.61
N PRO A 14 -6.34 -0.01 14.01
CA PRO A 14 -6.73 -1.19 13.24
C PRO A 14 -8.25 -1.45 13.09
N LYS A 15 -9.13 -0.53 13.48
CA LYS A 15 -10.58 -0.79 13.62
C LYS A 15 -11.51 0.34 13.19
N GLU A 16 -11.00 1.49 12.77
CA GLU A 16 -11.85 2.55 12.25
C GLU A 16 -11.95 2.40 10.73
N MET A 17 -13.17 2.22 10.22
CA MET A 17 -13.41 2.19 8.78
C MET A 17 -12.85 3.48 8.17
N PRO A 18 -12.03 3.41 7.10
CA PRO A 18 -11.51 4.59 6.46
C PRO A 18 -12.69 5.48 6.02
N SER A 19 -12.71 6.72 6.51
CA SER A 19 -13.82 7.66 6.26
C SER A 19 -13.77 8.30 4.87
N LYS A 20 -12.63 8.17 4.17
CA LYS A 20 -12.42 8.67 2.80
C LYS A 20 -11.47 7.77 2.03
N LEU A 21 -11.78 7.55 0.75
CA LEU A 21 -10.90 6.87 -0.17
C LEU A 21 -9.81 7.84 -0.67
N VAL A 22 -8.55 7.51 -0.42
CA VAL A 22 -7.41 8.34 -0.85
C VAL A 22 -6.88 7.81 -2.18
N VAL A 23 -7.09 8.57 -3.25
CA VAL A 23 -6.66 8.23 -4.63
C VAL A 23 -5.66 9.24 -5.22
N SER A 24 -5.05 10.06 -4.38
CA SER A 24 -4.12 11.13 -4.79
C SER A 24 -2.68 10.79 -4.43
N GLY A 25 -1.73 11.51 -5.06
CA GLY A 25 -0.30 11.28 -4.85
C GLY A 25 0.13 9.87 -5.29
N PRO A 26 0.88 9.12 -4.48
CA PRO A 26 1.41 7.82 -4.88
C PRO A 26 0.32 6.76 -5.12
N PHE A 27 -0.86 6.95 -4.53
CA PHE A 27 -2.04 6.11 -4.79
C PHE A 27 -2.59 6.25 -6.23
N ARG A 28 -2.13 7.22 -7.03
CA ARG A 28 -2.44 7.27 -8.47
C ARG A 28 -1.64 6.27 -9.29
N ILE A 29 -0.51 5.80 -8.76
CA ILE A 29 0.44 4.94 -9.47
C ILE A 29 0.19 3.47 -9.11
N SER A 30 0.01 3.18 -7.83
CA SER A 30 -0.29 1.84 -7.31
C SER A 30 -1.31 1.97 -6.19
N ARG A 31 -2.19 0.97 -6.05
CA ARG A 31 -3.12 0.91 -4.92
C ARG A 31 -2.43 0.65 -3.58
N HIS A 32 -1.18 0.18 -3.63
CA HIS A 32 -0.40 -0.31 -2.50
C HIS A 32 1.02 0.31 -2.46
N PRO A 33 1.15 1.65 -2.51
CA PRO A 33 2.44 2.31 -2.73
C PRO A 33 3.43 2.10 -1.58
N MET A 34 2.94 1.87 -0.36
CA MET A 34 3.79 1.56 0.80
C MET A 34 4.56 0.23 0.61
N TYR A 35 3.86 -0.81 0.16
CA TYR A 35 4.47 -2.12 -0.08
C TYR A 35 5.44 -2.06 -1.28
N LEU A 36 5.12 -1.24 -2.29
CA LEU A 36 6.04 -0.97 -3.40
C LEU A 36 7.32 -0.28 -2.92
N GLY A 37 7.21 0.72 -2.04
CA GLY A 37 8.36 1.38 -1.43
C GLY A 37 9.22 0.41 -0.61
N MET A 38 8.60 -0.46 0.19
CA MET A 38 9.32 -1.48 0.95
C MET A 38 10.02 -2.49 0.03
N ALA A 39 9.36 -2.94 -1.04
CA ALA A 39 9.99 -3.81 -2.03
C ALA A 39 11.19 -3.14 -2.72
N ALA A 40 11.12 -1.82 -2.99
CA ALA A 40 12.24 -1.06 -3.54
C ALA A 40 13.43 -0.96 -2.58
N VAL A 41 13.18 -0.80 -1.27
CA VAL A 41 14.24 -0.82 -0.24
C VAL A 41 14.91 -2.20 -0.19
N LEU A 42 14.11 -3.28 -0.10
CA LEU A 42 14.62 -4.65 -0.11
C LEU A 42 15.41 -4.99 -1.39
N LEU A 43 14.98 -4.44 -2.53
CA LEU A 43 15.72 -4.57 -3.78
C LEU A 43 17.05 -3.81 -3.73
N GLY A 44 17.07 -2.61 -3.17
CA GLY A 44 18.29 -1.84 -2.95
C GLY A 44 19.29 -2.57 -2.05
N GLU A 45 18.81 -3.19 -0.97
CA GLU A 45 19.62 -4.05 -0.11
C GLU A 45 20.16 -5.28 -0.85
N ALA A 46 19.32 -5.93 -1.66
CA ALA A 46 19.74 -7.08 -2.46
C ALA A 46 20.84 -6.72 -3.46
N VAL A 47 20.74 -5.55 -4.10
CA VAL A 47 21.78 -5.01 -5.00
C VAL A 47 23.05 -4.67 -4.22
N PHE A 48 22.92 -4.04 -3.05
CA PHE A 48 24.06 -3.67 -2.21
C PHE A 48 24.87 -4.88 -1.72
N LEU A 49 24.19 -5.98 -1.38
CA LEU A 49 24.82 -7.23 -0.96
C LEU A 49 25.41 -8.05 -2.12
N GLY A 50 24.99 -7.79 -3.36
CA GLY A 50 25.59 -8.36 -4.57
C GLY A 50 25.37 -9.86 -4.79
N SER A 51 24.48 -10.51 -4.03
CA SER A 51 24.19 -11.95 -4.16
C SER A 51 22.89 -12.20 -4.93
N LEU A 52 22.83 -13.23 -5.78
CA LEU A 52 21.55 -13.63 -6.40
C LEU A 52 20.53 -14.12 -5.36
N THR A 53 21.00 -14.74 -4.26
CA THR A 53 20.10 -15.25 -3.21
C THR A 53 19.36 -14.15 -2.47
N THR A 54 19.94 -12.94 -2.38
CA THR A 54 19.31 -11.81 -1.68
C THR A 54 18.11 -11.24 -2.44
N PHE A 55 17.98 -11.51 -3.75
CA PHE A 55 16.79 -11.16 -4.53
C PHE A 55 15.57 -12.04 -4.22
N ALA A 56 15.75 -13.17 -3.54
CA ALA A 56 14.62 -13.98 -3.10
C ALA A 56 13.76 -13.23 -2.06
N PHE A 57 14.37 -12.41 -1.20
CA PHE A 57 13.66 -11.67 -0.15
C PHE A 57 12.61 -10.69 -0.67
N PRO A 58 12.90 -9.75 -1.60
CA PRO A 58 11.88 -8.87 -2.14
C PRO A 58 10.77 -9.63 -2.87
N LEU A 59 11.09 -10.73 -3.56
CA LEU A 59 10.09 -11.56 -4.25
C LEU A 59 9.15 -12.25 -3.25
N ILE A 60 9.71 -12.88 -2.21
CA ILE A 60 8.94 -13.54 -1.15
C ILE A 60 8.09 -12.51 -0.41
N PHE A 61 8.65 -11.34 -0.08
CA PHE A 61 7.94 -10.25 0.56
C PHE A 61 6.72 -9.82 -0.25
N MET A 62 6.89 -9.54 -1.55
CA MET A 62 5.77 -9.15 -2.41
C MET A 62 4.68 -10.24 -2.47
N ALA A 63 5.06 -11.51 -2.60
CA ALA A 63 4.11 -12.62 -2.63
C ALA A 63 3.32 -12.73 -1.32
N LEU A 64 3.99 -12.63 -0.17
CA LEU A 64 3.35 -12.67 1.14
C LEU A 64 2.41 -11.49 1.35
N MET A 65 2.80 -10.28 0.96
CA MET A 65 1.94 -9.09 1.11
C MET A 65 0.67 -9.19 0.26
N VAL A 66 0.75 -9.75 -0.95
CA VAL A 66 -0.42 -9.98 -1.81
C VAL A 66 -1.43 -10.91 -1.13
N VAL A 67 -0.94 -12.03 -0.59
CA VAL A 67 -1.79 -13.10 -0.06
C VAL A 67 -2.33 -12.74 1.32
N LEU A 68 -1.50 -12.21 2.20
CA LEU A 68 -1.84 -12.02 3.61
C LEU A 68 -2.55 -10.69 3.90
N PHE A 69 -2.26 -9.63 3.14
CA PHE A 69 -2.69 -8.28 3.50
C PHE A 69 -3.51 -7.61 2.41
N MET A 70 -2.96 -7.51 1.19
CA MET A 70 -3.59 -6.73 0.12
C MET A 70 -5.00 -7.23 -0.20
N SER A 71 -5.20 -8.54 -0.26
CA SER A 71 -6.51 -9.10 -0.61
C SER A 71 -7.58 -8.72 0.43
N THR A 72 -7.28 -8.88 1.72
CA THR A 72 -8.19 -8.46 2.81
C THR A 72 -8.41 -6.95 2.84
N GLU A 73 -7.38 -6.15 2.56
CA GLU A 73 -7.49 -4.70 2.49
C GLU A 73 -8.40 -4.27 1.32
N GLU A 74 -8.21 -4.85 0.13
CA GLU A 74 -9.06 -4.55 -1.03
C GLU A 74 -10.52 -4.98 -0.79
N ASP A 75 -10.77 -6.13 -0.16
CA ASP A 75 -12.12 -6.58 0.20
C ASP A 75 -12.80 -5.61 1.18
N ASN A 76 -12.05 -5.11 2.17
CA ASN A 76 -12.57 -4.12 3.11
C ASN A 76 -12.86 -2.78 2.42
N LEU A 77 -12.03 -2.36 1.47
CA LEU A 77 -12.24 -1.14 0.69
C LEU A 77 -13.46 -1.28 -0.24
N GLU A 78 -13.66 -2.45 -0.87
CA GLU A 78 -14.86 -2.75 -1.67
C GLU A 78 -16.12 -2.71 -0.81
N ARG A 79 -16.09 -3.29 0.39
CA ARG A 79 -17.23 -3.25 1.33
C ARG A 79 -17.53 -1.85 1.84
N THR A 80 -16.51 -1.02 2.05
CA THR A 80 -16.65 0.32 2.64
C THR A 80 -17.06 1.37 1.61
N PHE A 81 -16.46 1.36 0.43
CA PHE A 81 -16.62 2.42 -0.59
C PHE A 81 -17.36 1.95 -1.85
N GLY A 82 -17.60 0.65 -2.01
CA GLY A 82 -18.37 0.08 -3.11
C GLY A 82 -17.90 0.55 -4.47
N LYS A 83 -18.81 1.19 -5.21
CA LYS A 83 -18.56 1.66 -6.59
C LYS A 83 -17.37 2.63 -6.69
N GLU A 84 -17.18 3.52 -5.72
CA GLU A 84 -16.08 4.49 -5.75
C GLU A 84 -14.72 3.78 -5.79
N TYR A 85 -14.57 2.71 -4.99
CA TYR A 85 -13.37 1.91 -4.98
C TYR A 85 -13.25 1.00 -6.22
N LEU A 86 -14.34 0.42 -6.72
CA LEU A 86 -14.31 -0.37 -7.97
C LEU A 86 -13.87 0.47 -9.17
N ASP A 87 -14.40 1.69 -9.29
CA ASP A 87 -14.01 2.66 -10.30
C ASP A 87 -12.51 3.01 -10.19
N TYR A 88 -12.01 3.20 -8.97
CA TYR A 88 -10.58 3.39 -8.72
C TYR A 88 -9.75 2.14 -9.06
N LYS A 89 -10.20 0.95 -8.66
CA LYS A 89 -9.54 -0.35 -8.88
C LYS A 89 -9.36 -0.66 -10.37
N SER A 90 -10.30 -0.23 -11.21
CA SER A 90 -10.21 -0.38 -12.67
C SER A 90 -9.17 0.53 -13.32
N ARG A 91 -8.86 1.69 -12.70
CA ARG A 91 -7.93 2.69 -13.25
C ARG A 91 -6.49 2.53 -12.77
N VAL A 92 -6.30 2.04 -11.54
CA VAL A 92 -4.98 1.97 -10.89
C VAL A 92 -4.70 0.52 -10.55
N ARG A 93 -3.55 -0.02 -10.95
CA ARG A 93 -3.17 -1.41 -10.71
C ARG A 93 -2.71 -1.67 -9.27
N ARG A 94 -2.67 -2.93 -8.85
CA ARG A 94 -2.16 -3.35 -7.53
C ARG A 94 -0.67 -3.02 -7.42
N TRP A 95 0.09 -3.44 -8.42
CA TRP A 95 1.48 -3.10 -8.69
C TRP A 95 1.51 -2.35 -10.02
N ILE A 96 2.40 -1.36 -10.16
CA ILE A 96 2.61 -0.47 -11.33
C ILE A 96 1.93 -0.94 -12.64
#